data_AF-A0A800DNZ7-F1
#
_entry.id   AF-A0A800DNZ7-F1
#
_cell.length_a   1.000
_cell.length_b   1.000
_cell.length_c   1.000
_cell.angle_alpha   90.00
_cell.angle_beta   90.00
_cell.angle_gamma   90.00
#
_symmetry.space_group_name_H-M   'P 1'
#
loop_
_entity.id
_entity.type
_entity.pdbx_description
1 polymer ?
#
loop_
_entity_poly.entity_id
_entity_poly.type
_entity_poly.pdbx_seq_one_letter_code
_entity_poly.pdbx_strand_id
1 'polypeptide(L)'
;MIQNDRFPALSRRVSRLNTMGQVVIVLGIILALVVLIASLTSDSNEIKVGGVVFAGLIFLVSLVIAEGFFVAAESIGVWLAIEMNTRGVPYEPTTEEEMLEEEEPLGEEVGGEGEEVRIWHCGCGELNLFVATHCHSCLAPRGSIPVLVGQLTASEIRDLERKWAMTEERLKQQET
;
A
#
# COMPACT_ATOMS: atom_id res chain seq x y z
N MET A 1 -4.42 -22.49 8.00
CA MET A 1 -5.27 -21.86 6.99
C MET A 1 -6.61 -21.49 7.64
N ILE A 2 -6.68 -20.33 8.29
CA ILE A 2 -7.95 -19.76 8.75
C ILE A 2 -8.24 -18.66 7.73
N GLN A 3 -9.00 -19.00 6.69
CA GLN A 3 -9.56 -17.99 5.79
C GLN A 3 -10.46 -17.08 6.63
N ASN A 4 -10.00 -15.85 6.85
CA ASN A 4 -10.72 -14.87 7.61
C ASN A 4 -11.80 -14.24 6.70
N ASP A 5 -12.90 -14.98 6.50
CA ASP A 5 -14.03 -14.63 5.62
C ASP A 5 -14.79 -13.34 6.00
N ARG A 6 -14.35 -12.62 7.05
CA ARG A 6 -15.04 -11.45 7.58
C ARG A 6 -14.70 -10.11 6.92
N PHE A 7 -13.66 -10.03 6.09
CA PHE A 7 -13.23 -8.74 5.50
C PHE A 7 -13.30 -8.54 3.98
N PRO A 8 -13.84 -9.44 3.12
CA PRO A 8 -13.96 -9.17 1.68
C PRO A 8 -15.02 -8.11 1.35
N ALA A 9 -15.87 -7.74 2.30
CA ALA A 9 -16.87 -6.68 2.15
C ALA A 9 -16.27 -5.28 2.32
N LEU A 10 -15.19 -5.14 3.09
CA LEU A 10 -14.56 -3.85 3.40
C LEU A 10 -13.54 -3.45 2.34
N SER A 11 -12.72 -4.39 1.85
CA SER A 11 -11.82 -4.14 0.70
C SER A 11 -12.61 -3.71 -0.55
N ARG A 12 -13.75 -4.36 -0.82
CA ARG A 12 -14.67 -3.96 -1.90
C ARG A 12 -15.25 -2.55 -1.71
N ARG A 13 -15.45 -2.08 -0.47
CA ARG A 13 -15.97 -0.72 -0.21
C ARG A 13 -14.91 0.35 -0.44
N VAL A 14 -13.66 0.10 -0.03
CA VAL A 14 -12.53 1.03 -0.26
C VAL A 14 -12.19 1.12 -1.74
N SER A 15 -12.15 -0.02 -2.46
CA SER A 15 -11.98 -0.04 -3.92
C SER A 15 -13.11 0.72 -4.65
N ARG A 16 -14.36 0.59 -4.19
CA ARG A 16 -15.51 1.35 -4.71
C ARG A 16 -15.40 2.86 -4.45
N LEU A 17 -14.86 3.28 -3.32
CA LEU A 17 -14.65 4.71 -3.01
C LEU A 17 -13.61 5.33 -3.94
N ASN A 18 -12.51 4.62 -4.23
CA ASN A 18 -11.49 5.10 -5.15
C ASN A 18 -12.02 5.20 -6.60
N THR A 19 -12.77 4.19 -7.05
CA THR A 19 -13.42 4.24 -8.37
C THR A 19 -14.48 5.33 -8.47
N MET A 20 -15.26 5.60 -7.41
CA MET A 20 -16.21 6.73 -7.37
C MET A 20 -15.47 8.07 -7.49
N GLY A 21 -14.35 8.26 -6.79
CA GLY A 21 -13.51 9.45 -6.90
C GLY A 21 -13.00 9.67 -8.33
N GLN A 22 -12.50 8.61 -8.97
CA GLN A 22 -12.08 8.66 -10.37
C GLN A 22 -13.24 9.01 -11.33
N VAL A 23 -14.43 8.43 -11.12
CA VAL A 23 -15.61 8.75 -11.92
C VAL A 23 -16.01 10.22 -11.80
N VAL A 24 -15.94 10.80 -10.59
CA VAL A 24 -16.23 12.22 -10.36
C VAL A 24 -15.23 13.13 -11.08
N ILE A 25 -13.93 12.79 -11.05
CA ILE A 25 -12.90 13.53 -11.80
C ILE A 25 -13.19 13.48 -13.30
N VAL A 26 -13.43 12.28 -13.84
CA VAL A 26 -13.68 12.08 -15.29
C VAL A 26 -14.92 12.85 -15.74
N LEU A 27 -16.02 12.77 -14.98
CA LEU A 27 -17.23 13.55 -15.27
C LEU A 27 -16.99 15.06 -15.20
N GLY A 28 -16.21 15.53 -14.22
CA GLY A 28 -15.82 16.93 -14.11
C GLY A 28 -15.03 17.44 -15.32
N ILE A 29 -14.07 16.64 -15.79
CA ILE A 29 -13.26 16.95 -16.98
C ILE A 29 -14.15 16.99 -18.24
N ILE A 30 -15.03 16.00 -18.42
CA ILE A 30 -15.95 15.97 -19.56
C ILE A 30 -16.85 17.21 -19.56
N LEU A 31 -17.41 17.58 -18.41
CA LEU A 31 -18.29 18.75 -18.29
C LEU A 31 -17.53 20.05 -18.60
N ALA A 32 -16.30 20.19 -18.09
CA ALA A 32 -15.45 21.35 -18.37
C ALA A 32 -15.10 21.46 -19.87
N LEU A 33 -14.81 20.34 -20.53
CA LEU A 33 -14.55 20.30 -21.97
C LEU A 33 -15.78 20.70 -22.79
N VAL A 34 -16.98 20.21 -22.43
CA VAL A 34 -18.22 20.58 -23.11
C VAL A 34 -18.48 22.08 -22.99
N VAL A 35 -18.32 22.66 -21.79
CA VAL A 35 -18.44 24.11 -21.58
C VAL A 35 -17.42 24.88 -22.42
N LEU A 36 -16.16 24.41 -22.43
CA LEU A 36 -15.09 25.06 -23.18
C LEU A 36 -15.38 25.07 -24.69
N ILE A 37 -15.78 23.93 -25.25
CA ILE A 37 -16.13 23.80 -26.67
C ILE A 37 -17.31 24.71 -27.01
N ALA A 38 -18.40 24.67 -26.22
CA ALA A 38 -19.56 25.53 -26.44
C ALA A 38 -19.20 27.03 -26.41
N SER A 39 -18.26 27.40 -25.55
CA SER A 39 -17.80 28.78 -25.42
C SER A 39 -16.93 29.22 -26.59
N LEU A 40 -16.06 28.33 -27.08
CA LEU A 40 -15.22 28.59 -28.26
C LEU A 40 -16.04 28.73 -29.55
N THR A 41 -17.20 28.08 -29.62
CA THR A 41 -18.14 28.22 -30.76
C THR A 41 -18.97 29.50 -30.74
N SER A 42 -18.93 30.29 -29.67
CA SER A 42 -19.64 31.56 -29.60
C SER A 42 -18.92 32.65 -30.39
N ASP A 43 -19.66 33.54 -31.07
CA ASP A 43 -19.07 34.70 -31.73
C ASP A 43 -18.77 35.85 -30.75
N SER A 44 -19.36 35.83 -29.55
CA SER A 44 -19.14 36.87 -28.54
C SER A 44 -17.87 36.61 -27.73
N ASN A 45 -16.97 37.60 -27.72
CA ASN A 45 -15.77 37.56 -26.88
C ASN A 45 -16.10 37.50 -25.38
N GLU A 46 -17.21 38.10 -24.93
CA GLU A 46 -17.65 38.03 -23.53
C GLU A 46 -18.04 36.60 -23.15
N ILE A 47 -18.70 35.87 -24.06
CA ILE A 47 -19.09 34.47 -23.85
C ILE A 47 -17.87 33.56 -23.85
N LYS A 48 -16.88 33.81 -24.72
CA LYS A 48 -15.61 33.05 -24.73
C LYS A 48 -14.87 33.17 -23.40
N VAL A 49 -14.69 34.39 -22.92
CA VAL A 49 -13.96 34.66 -21.65
C VAL A 49 -14.73 34.08 -20.46
N GLY A 50 -16.04 34.33 -20.38
CA GLY A 50 -16.89 33.77 -19.32
C GLY A 50 -16.88 32.24 -19.31
N GLY A 51 -16.91 31.63 -20.48
CA GLY A 51 -16.85 30.19 -20.67
C GLY A 51 -15.56 29.54 -20.21
N VAL A 52 -14.40 30.13 -20.53
CA VAL A 52 -13.09 29.66 -20.08
C VAL A 52 -12.98 29.73 -18.55
N VAL A 53 -13.44 30.84 -17.95
CA VAL A 53 -13.45 31.00 -16.48
C VAL A 53 -14.36 29.96 -15.83
N PHE A 54 -15.55 29.73 -16.39
CA PHE A 54 -16.50 28.76 -15.85
C PHE A 54 -15.98 27.31 -15.96
N ALA A 55 -15.37 26.95 -17.08
CA ALA A 55 -14.73 25.64 -17.26
C ALA A 55 -13.58 25.43 -16.26
N GLY A 56 -12.76 26.47 -16.02
CA GLY A 56 -11.70 26.44 -15.01
C GLY A 56 -12.23 26.25 -13.59
N LEU A 57 -13.34 26.91 -13.24
CA LEU A 57 -13.98 26.73 -11.93
C LEU A 57 -14.54 25.32 -11.73
N ILE A 58 -15.18 24.75 -12.76
CA ILE A 58 -15.67 23.36 -12.71
C ILE A 58 -14.49 22.41 -12.43
N PHE A 59 -13.39 22.58 -13.16
CA PHE A 59 -12.20 21.75 -12.99
C PHE A 59 -11.61 21.84 -11.57
N LEU A 60 -11.47 23.06 -11.03
CA LEU A 60 -10.98 23.27 -9.67
C LEU A 60 -11.89 22.63 -8.61
N VAL A 61 -13.21 22.79 -8.74
CA VAL A 61 -14.16 22.17 -7.81
C VAL A 61 -14.07 20.64 -7.88
N SER A 62 -13.95 20.06 -9.07
CA SER A 62 -13.76 18.62 -9.23
C SER A 62 -12.47 18.11 -8.58
N LEU A 63 -11.37 18.87 -8.66
CA LEU A 63 -10.12 18.53 -7.97
C LEU A 63 -10.26 18.56 -6.45
N VAL A 64 -10.87 19.61 -5.89
CA VAL A 64 -11.08 19.72 -4.43
C VAL A 64 -11.95 18.58 -3.91
N ILE A 65 -13.01 18.21 -4.65
CA ILE A 65 -13.86 17.08 -4.28
C ILE A 65 -13.04 15.78 -4.32
N ALA A 66 -12.23 15.57 -5.35
CA ALA A 66 -11.40 14.38 -5.49
C ALA A 66 -10.37 14.23 -4.36
N GLU A 67 -9.67 15.31 -4.00
CA GLU A 67 -8.75 15.31 -2.86
C GLU A 67 -9.47 15.00 -1.55
N GLY A 68 -10.68 15.56 -1.35
CA GLY A 68 -11.52 15.24 -0.19
C GLY A 68 -11.87 13.75 -0.10
N PHE A 69 -12.18 13.11 -1.24
CA PHE A 69 -12.41 11.66 -1.29
C PHE A 69 -11.15 10.84 -1.00
N PHE A 70 -9.99 11.28 -1.49
CA PHE A 70 -8.73 10.60 -1.24
C PHE A 70 -8.35 10.61 0.25
N VAL A 71 -8.41 11.78 0.88
CA VAL A 71 -8.16 11.94 2.33
C VAL A 71 -9.18 11.14 3.16
N ALA A 72 -10.44 11.11 2.74
CA ALA A 72 -11.45 10.27 3.39
C ALA A 72 -11.16 8.76 3.25
N ALA A 73 -10.66 8.31 2.10
CA ALA A 73 -10.32 6.91 1.88
C ALA A 73 -9.10 6.48 2.72
N GLU A 74 -8.05 7.30 2.79
CA GLU A 74 -6.86 7.02 3.61
C GLU A 74 -7.19 6.99 5.09
N SER A 75 -7.98 7.95 5.58
CA SER A 75 -8.39 7.99 7.00
C SER A 75 -9.24 6.78 7.40
N ILE A 76 -10.08 6.26 6.51
CA ILE A 76 -10.81 4.99 6.72
C ILE A 76 -9.84 3.80 6.79
N GLY A 77 -8.83 3.76 5.92
CA GLY A 77 -7.81 2.70 5.92
C GLY A 77 -7.02 2.65 7.23
N VAL A 78 -6.56 3.82 7.70
CA VAL A 78 -5.84 3.94 8.97
C VAL A 78 -6.73 3.56 10.16
N TRP A 79 -7.99 4.01 10.18
CA TRP A 79 -8.92 3.67 11.25
C TRP A 79 -9.20 2.16 11.31
N LEU A 80 -9.37 1.50 10.16
CA LEU A 80 -9.54 0.04 10.08
C LEU A 80 -8.30 -0.71 10.57
N ALA A 81 -7.09 -0.26 10.22
CA ALA A 81 -5.85 -0.86 10.69
C ALA A 81 -5.72 -0.76 12.21
N ILE A 82 -6.07 0.39 12.79
CA ILE A 82 -6.08 0.58 14.25
C ILE A 82 -7.10 -0.36 14.92
N GLU A 83 -8.32 -0.44 14.40
CA GLU A 83 -9.39 -1.28 14.98
C GLU A 83 -9.08 -2.79 14.87
N MET A 84 -8.41 -3.23 13.81
CA MET A 84 -7.96 -4.62 13.68
C MET A 84 -6.84 -4.95 14.69
N ASN A 85 -5.91 -4.02 14.89
CA ASN A 85 -4.81 -4.18 15.84
C ASN A 85 -5.29 -4.19 17.30
N THR A 86 -6.24 -3.33 17.67
CA THR A 86 -6.81 -3.29 19.04
C THR A 86 -7.62 -4.53 19.39
N ARG A 87 -8.15 -5.26 18.40
CA ARG A 87 -8.88 -6.52 18.62
C ARG A 87 -7.98 -7.76 18.62
N GLY A 88 -6.66 -7.60 18.55
CA GLY A 88 -5.70 -8.71 18.60
C GLY A 88 -5.79 -9.65 17.39
N VAL A 89 -6.34 -9.18 16.27
CA VAL A 89 -6.30 -9.93 15.01
C VAL A 89 -4.99 -9.56 14.32
N PRO A 90 -4.01 -10.48 14.24
CA PRO A 90 -2.77 -10.19 13.54
C PRO A 90 -3.07 -9.82 12.08
N TYR A 91 -2.67 -8.62 11.69
CA TYR A 91 -2.74 -8.17 10.31
C TYR A 91 -1.67 -8.93 9.52
N GLU A 92 -2.09 -9.98 8.84
CA GLU A 92 -1.31 -10.64 7.81
C GLU A 92 -1.56 -9.84 6.52
N PRO A 93 -0.60 -9.03 6.06
CA PRO A 93 -0.79 -8.33 4.79
C PRO A 93 -0.99 -9.39 3.73
N THR A 94 -2.13 -9.37 3.06
CA THR A 94 -2.32 -10.13 1.82
C THR A 94 -1.25 -9.66 0.87
N THR A 95 -0.18 -10.44 0.77
CA THR A 95 0.80 -10.35 -0.29
C THR A 95 0.04 -10.40 -1.61
N GLU A 96 0.50 -9.60 -2.56
CA GLU A 96 0.02 -9.52 -3.93
C GLU A 96 0.33 -10.82 -4.72
N GLU A 97 0.30 -11.99 -4.05
CA GLU A 97 0.68 -13.31 -4.55
C GLU A 97 -0.46 -14.02 -5.30
N GLU A 98 -1.27 -13.30 -6.08
CA GLU A 98 -2.21 -13.94 -7.01
C GLU A 98 -2.24 -13.28 -8.39
N MET A 99 -1.16 -12.62 -8.79
CA MET A 99 -0.90 -12.27 -10.19
C MET A 99 0.60 -12.27 -10.45
N LEU A 100 1.18 -13.42 -10.78
CA LEU A 100 2.16 -13.56 -11.87
C LEU A 100 2.51 -15.04 -12.07
N GLU A 101 2.65 -15.36 -13.34
CA GLU A 101 2.63 -16.68 -13.95
C GLU A 101 3.85 -17.52 -13.57
N GLU A 102 3.67 -18.85 -13.61
CA GLU A 102 4.77 -19.82 -13.70
C GLU A 102 5.60 -19.52 -14.97
N GLU A 103 6.77 -18.89 -14.81
CA GLU A 103 7.85 -19.00 -15.80
C GLU A 103 8.97 -19.91 -15.26
N GLU A 104 9.36 -20.85 -16.12
CA GLU A 104 10.33 -21.94 -15.91
C GLU A 104 11.74 -21.46 -15.48
N PRO A 105 12.56 -22.35 -14.88
CA PRO A 105 13.84 -21.98 -14.31
C PRO A 105 14.92 -21.85 -15.39
N LEU A 106 15.51 -20.66 -15.51
CA LEU A 106 16.71 -20.43 -16.29
C LEU A 106 17.78 -19.75 -15.45
N GLY A 107 18.91 -20.44 -15.31
CA GLY A 107 20.21 -19.80 -15.35
C GLY A 107 20.70 -19.16 -14.06
N GLU A 108 21.57 -19.90 -13.38
CA GLU A 108 22.62 -19.39 -12.52
C GLU A 108 23.42 -18.27 -13.23
N GLU A 109 23.28 -17.02 -12.78
CA GLU A 109 24.34 -16.01 -12.87
C GLU A 109 24.43 -15.19 -11.58
N VAL A 110 25.64 -15.22 -11.01
CA VAL A 110 26.08 -14.45 -9.85
C VAL A 110 26.25 -12.99 -10.28
N GLY A 111 25.35 -12.11 -9.83
CA GLY A 111 25.46 -10.66 -9.97
C GLY A 111 24.95 -9.98 -8.69
N GLY A 112 25.84 -9.28 -7.98
CA GLY A 112 25.57 -8.66 -6.69
C GLY A 112 24.72 -7.40 -6.80
N GLU A 113 23.44 -7.56 -7.10
CA GLU A 113 22.43 -6.51 -6.90
C GLU A 113 21.71 -6.79 -5.57
N GLY A 114 21.72 -5.80 -4.68
CA GLY A 114 21.05 -5.92 -3.38
C GLY A 114 19.56 -6.12 -3.60
N GLU A 115 19.02 -7.18 -3.02
CA GLU A 115 17.59 -7.48 -3.06
C GLU A 115 16.88 -6.53 -2.09
N GLU A 116 15.79 -5.91 -2.53
CA GLU A 116 14.97 -5.06 -1.67
C GLU A 116 14.16 -5.94 -0.72
N VAL A 117 14.53 -5.92 0.56
CA VAL A 117 13.91 -6.76 1.58
C VAL A 117 13.35 -5.91 2.71
N ARG A 118 12.17 -6.29 3.18
CA ARG A 118 11.55 -5.69 4.37
C ARG A 118 12.24 -6.21 5.63
N ILE A 119 12.74 -5.28 6.43
CA ILE A 119 13.52 -5.55 7.64
C ILE A 119 13.01 -4.71 8.83
N TRP A 120 13.34 -5.12 10.04
CA TRP A 120 13.10 -4.35 11.26
C TRP A 120 14.31 -4.38 12.19
N HIS A 121 14.55 -3.26 12.87
CA HIS A 121 15.57 -3.17 13.90
C HIS A 121 15.00 -3.54 15.26
N CYS A 122 15.70 -4.43 15.96
CA CYS A 122 15.43 -4.67 17.36
C CYS A 122 16.06 -3.57 18.21
N GLY A 123 15.48 -3.26 19.36
CA GLY A 123 16.06 -2.32 20.34
C GLY A 123 17.44 -2.76 20.88
N CYS A 124 17.84 -4.01 20.67
CA CYS A 124 19.19 -4.50 20.97
C CYS A 124 20.23 -4.14 19.88
N GLY A 125 19.84 -3.46 18.80
CA GLY A 125 20.71 -3.05 17.70
C GLY A 125 20.79 -4.04 16.53
N GLU A 126 20.24 -5.24 16.69
CA GLU A 126 20.29 -6.28 15.65
C GLU A 126 19.20 -6.09 14.60
N LEU A 127 19.53 -6.46 13.36
CA LEU A 127 18.65 -6.39 12.21
C LEU A 127 17.97 -7.74 11.99
N ASN A 128 16.69 -7.73 11.64
CA ASN A 128 15.88 -8.93 11.47
C ASN A 128 15.03 -8.80 10.22
N LEU A 129 14.74 -9.93 9.58
CA LEU A 129 13.79 -9.98 8.46
C LEU A 129 12.39 -9.67 8.97
N PHE A 130 11.58 -8.99 8.15
CA PHE A 130 10.20 -8.65 8.52
C PHE A 130 9.36 -9.88 8.86
N VAL A 131 9.59 -11.01 8.19
CA VAL A 131 8.91 -12.29 8.49
C VAL A 131 9.23 -12.83 9.89
N ALA A 132 10.35 -12.43 10.49
CA ALA A 132 10.72 -12.87 11.84
C ALA A 132 9.89 -12.14 12.90
N THR A 133 9.14 -12.92 13.69
CA THR A 133 8.28 -12.43 14.77
C THR A 133 9.04 -12.07 16.05
N HIS A 134 10.27 -12.58 16.19
CA HIS A 134 11.16 -12.34 17.33
C HIS A 134 12.57 -12.03 16.85
N CYS A 135 13.32 -11.29 17.65
CA CYS A 135 14.72 -11.00 17.37
C CYS A 135 15.56 -12.29 17.44
N HIS A 136 16.34 -12.56 16.40
CA HIS A 136 17.20 -13.75 16.36
C HIS A 136 18.26 -13.75 17.48
N SER A 137 18.63 -12.58 18.01
CA SER A 137 19.67 -12.45 19.03
C SER A 137 19.10 -12.42 20.46
N CYS A 138 18.21 -11.47 20.75
CA CYS A 138 17.70 -11.26 22.12
C CYS A 138 16.32 -11.88 22.40
N LEU A 139 15.70 -12.53 21.41
CA LEU A 139 14.36 -13.14 21.49
C LEU A 139 13.20 -12.16 21.79
N ALA A 140 13.46 -10.84 21.82
CA ALA A 140 12.40 -9.86 22.01
C ALA A 140 11.39 -9.92 20.84
N PRO A 141 10.07 -9.84 21.12
CA PRO A 141 9.06 -9.85 20.08
C PRO A 141 9.19 -8.59 19.20
N ARG A 142 8.81 -8.74 17.93
CA ARG A 142 8.70 -7.63 16.99
C ARG A 142 7.65 -6.65 17.49
N GLY A 143 8.09 -5.47 17.93
CA GLY A 143 7.19 -4.39 18.37
C GLY A 143 6.48 -3.71 17.19
N SER A 144 5.79 -2.60 17.46
CA SER A 144 5.17 -1.73 16.44
C SER A 144 6.20 -0.86 15.69
N ILE A 145 7.43 -1.36 15.52
CA ILE A 145 8.55 -0.61 14.96
C ILE A 145 8.33 -0.45 13.44
N PRO A 146 8.63 0.71 12.85
CA PRO A 146 8.46 0.93 11.42
C PRO A 146 9.22 -0.11 10.60
N VAL A 147 8.54 -0.64 9.58
CA VAL A 147 9.14 -1.52 8.58
C VAL A 147 10.07 -0.68 7.72
N LEU A 148 11.33 -1.08 7.65
CA LEU A 148 12.31 -0.45 6.77
C LEU A 148 12.47 -1.32 5.53
N VAL A 149 12.52 -0.70 4.37
CA VAL A 149 12.98 -1.37 3.14
C VAL A 149 14.48 -1.18 3.10
N GLY A 150 15.22 -2.28 3.20
CA GLY A 150 16.68 -2.29 3.13
C GLY A 150 17.13 -3.02 1.88
N GLN A 151 18.26 -2.59 1.31
CA GLN A 151 18.97 -3.36 0.30
C GLN A 151 19.96 -4.28 1.02
N LEU A 152 19.68 -5.57 1.00
CA LEU A 152 20.56 -6.59 1.55
C LEU A 152 21.08 -7.47 0.41
N THR A 153 22.32 -7.93 0.55
CA THR A 153 22.85 -8.94 -0.38
C THR A 153 22.18 -10.28 -0.13
N ALA A 154 22.08 -11.12 -1.16
CA ALA A 154 21.56 -12.48 -1.04
C ALA A 154 22.29 -13.31 0.04
N SER A 155 23.59 -13.05 0.28
CA SER A 155 24.34 -13.67 1.38
C SER A 155 23.85 -13.23 2.76
N GLU A 156 23.56 -11.94 2.95
CA GLU A 156 23.08 -11.41 4.24
C GLU A 156 21.67 -11.90 4.55
N ILE A 157 20.81 -12.00 3.53
CA ILE A 157 19.46 -12.54 3.66
C ILE A 157 19.52 -14.00 4.14
N ARG A 158 20.29 -14.85 3.45
CA ARG A 158 20.48 -16.26 3.84
C ARG A 158 21.05 -16.42 5.25
N ASP A 159 21.97 -15.54 5.66
CA ASP A 159 22.54 -15.57 7.00
C ASP A 159 21.49 -15.18 8.06
N LEU A 160 20.63 -14.20 7.78
CA LEU A 160 19.52 -13.83 8.67
C LEU A 160 18.46 -14.93 8.77
N GLU A 161 18.11 -15.57 7.65
CA GLU A 161 17.20 -16.72 7.62
C GLU A 161 17.72 -17.87 8.48
N ARG A 162 19.01 -18.21 8.35
CA ARG A 162 19.64 -19.25 9.15
C ARG A 162 19.60 -18.92 10.65
N LYS A 163 19.92 -17.68 11.01
CA LYS A 163 19.86 -17.22 12.42
C LYS A 163 18.44 -17.28 12.97
N TRP A 164 17.45 -16.92 12.17
CA TRP A 164 16.05 -16.97 12.58
C TRP A 164 15.56 -18.41 12.77
N ALA A 165 15.88 -19.33 11.86
CA ALA A 165 15.51 -20.74 11.99
C ALA A 165 16.01 -21.37 13.30
N MET A 166 17.26 -21.10 13.69
CA MET A 166 17.80 -21.56 14.97
C MET A 166 17.05 -20.96 16.17
N THR A 167 16.62 -19.70 16.06
CA THR A 167 15.86 -19.03 17.12
C THR A 167 14.45 -19.57 17.26
N GLU A 168 13.77 -19.89 16.15
CA GLU A 168 12.45 -20.51 16.20
C GLU A 168 12.50 -21.89 16.87
N GLU A 169 13.55 -22.68 16.61
CA GLU A 169 13.76 -23.96 17.30
C GLU A 169 13.99 -23.77 18.80
N ARG A 170 14.78 -22.77 19.21
CA ARG A 170 14.98 -22.42 20.62
C ARG A 170 13.69 -22.01 21.32
N LEU A 171 12.82 -21.27 20.63
CA LEU A 171 11.51 -20.89 21.18
C LEU A 171 10.60 -22.11 21.35
N LYS A 172 10.54 -23.00 20.36
CA LYS A 172 9.79 -24.27 20.46
C LYS A 172 10.25 -25.14 21.63
N GLN A 173 11.55 -25.17 21.90
CA GLN A 173 12.11 -25.88 23.06
C GLN A 173 11.78 -25.24 24.42
N GLN A 174 11.42 -23.95 24.46
CA GLN A 174 11.01 -23.27 25.70
C GLN A 174 9.52 -23.42 26.00
N GLU A 175 8.70 -23.77 25.00
CA GLU A 175 7.26 -24.01 25.14
C GLU A 175 6.94 -25.46 25.59
N THR A 176 7.95 -26.33 25.69
CA THR A 176 7.82 -27.74 26.12
C THR A 176 8.33 -27.95 27.55
#